data_AF-R6WFV0-F1
#
_entry.id   AF-R6WFV0-F1
#
_cell.length_a   1.000
_cell.length_b   1.000
_cell.length_c   1.000
_cell.angle_alpha   90.00
_cell.angle_beta   90.00
_cell.angle_gamma   90.00
#
_symmetry.space_group_name_H-M   'P 1'
#
loop_
_entity.id
_entity.type
_entity.pdbx_description
1 polymer ?
#
loop_
_entity_poly.entity_id
_entity_poly.type
_entity_poly.pdbx_seq_one_letter_code
_entity_poly.pdbx_strand_id
1 'polypeptide(L)' 'MLYNFSYFVHNSLGLHFWDLPALLVGVIMIVMLIVHTHNQKKREKDFDEERQEKLEAMQKEFEERNEWNESSTNA' A
#
# COMPACT_ATOMS: atom_id res chain seq x y z
N MET A 1 -23.32 36.05 -15.01
CA MET A 1 -23.94 34.70 -14.85
C MET A 1 -23.44 33.97 -13.61
N LEU A 2 -22.12 33.89 -13.38
CA LEU A 2 -21.54 33.25 -12.17
C LEU A 2 -22.03 33.84 -10.84
N TYR A 3 -22.30 35.14 -10.79
CA TYR A 3 -22.77 35.84 -9.58
C TYR A 3 -24.15 35.36 -9.10
N ASN A 4 -25.08 35.13 -10.03
CA ASN A 4 -26.43 34.63 -9.71
C ASN A 4 -26.38 33.16 -9.24
N PHE A 5 -25.48 32.36 -9.82
CA PHE A 5 -25.28 30.97 -9.42
C PHE A 5 -24.67 30.88 -8.01
N SER A 6 -23.64 31.68 -7.72
CA SER A 6 -23.04 31.75 -6.38
C SER A 6 -24.03 32.21 -5.33
N TYR A 7 -24.87 33.22 -5.63
CA TYR A 7 -25.86 33.73 -4.69
C TYR A 7 -26.96 32.69 -4.40
N PHE A 8 -27.41 31.94 -5.41
CA PHE A 8 -28.41 30.87 -5.27
C PHE A 8 -27.88 29.68 -4.47
N VAL A 9 -26.70 29.16 -4.80
CA VAL A 9 -26.09 28.04 -4.05
C VAL A 9 -25.89 28.41 -2.58
N HIS A 10 -25.48 29.65 -2.32
CA HIS A 10 -25.22 30.12 -0.96
C HIS A 10 -26.51 30.41 -0.16
N ASN A 11 -27.53 31.04 -0.75
CA ASN A 11 -28.78 31.36 -0.05
C ASN A 11 -29.78 30.20 0.00
N SER A 12 -29.81 29.30 -0.98
CA SER A 12 -30.84 28.26 -1.08
C SER A 12 -30.37 26.90 -0.57
N LEU A 13 -29.08 26.58 -0.68
CA LEU A 13 -28.53 25.30 -0.22
C LEU A 13 -27.64 25.44 1.03
N GLY A 14 -27.25 26.66 1.41
CA GLY A 14 -26.36 26.92 2.54
C GLY A 14 -24.94 26.39 2.35
N LEU A 15 -24.60 25.94 1.13
CA LEU A 15 -23.29 25.38 0.80
C LEU A 15 -22.36 26.49 0.30
N HIS A 16 -21.11 26.47 0.74
CA HIS A 16 -20.08 27.34 0.21
C HIS A 16 -19.68 26.87 -1.19
N PHE A 17 -19.25 27.81 -2.04
CA PHE A 17 -18.80 27.52 -3.40
C PHE A 17 -17.70 26.44 -3.47
N TRP A 18 -16.89 26.32 -2.41
CA TRP A 18 -15.81 25.35 -2.29
C TRP A 18 -16.22 23.97 -1.78
N ASP A 19 -17.44 23.80 -1.26
CA ASP A 19 -17.89 22.50 -0.72
C ASP A 19 -18.00 21.45 -1.83
N LEU A 20 -18.42 21.85 -3.04
CA LEU A 20 -18.58 20.95 -4.17
C LEU A 20 -17.21 20.44 -4.70
N PRO A 21 -16.20 21.31 -4.94
CA PRO A 21 -14.83 20.86 -5.21
C PRO A 21 -14.22 20.02 -4.07
N ALA A 22 -14.43 20.40 -2.81
CA ALA A 22 -13.88 19.68 -1.66
C ALA A 22 -14.46 18.26 -1.56
N LEU A 23 -15.78 18.11 -1.76
CA LEU A 23 -16.45 16.82 -1.78
C LEU A 23 -15.88 15.92 -2.90
N LEU A 24 -15.66 16.47 -4.09
CA LEU A 24 -15.07 15.73 -5.22
C LEU A 24 -13.67 15.20 -4.87
N VAL A 25 -12.81 16.04 -4.30
CA VAL A 25 -11.47 15.63 -3.86
C VAL A 25 -11.57 14.56 -2.77
N GLY A 26 -12.50 14.69 -1.82
CA GLY A 26 -12.75 13.69 -0.79
C GLY A 26 -13.08 12.31 -1.35
N VAL A 27 -13.94 12.24 -2.38
CA VAL A 27 -14.27 10.97 -3.05
C VAL A 27 -13.05 10.37 -3.75
N ILE A 28 -12.26 11.18 -4.45
CA ILE A 28 -11.04 10.72 -5.13
C ILE A 28 -10.04 10.15 -4.12
N MET A 29 -9.84 10.81 -2.98
CA MET A 29 -8.96 10.35 -1.91
C MET A 29 -9.39 8.98 -1.37
N ILE A 30 -10.69 8.76 -1.17
CA ILE A 30 -11.22 7.46 -0.70
C ILE A 30 -10.93 6.38 -1.75
N VAL A 31 -11.20 6.64 -3.03
CA VAL A 31 -10.93 5.67 -4.10
C VAL A 31 -9.42 5.35 -4.19
N MET A 32 -8.56 6.35 -4.11
CA MET A 32 -7.11 6.16 -4.08
C MET A 32 -6.67 5.31 -2.89
N LEU A 33 -7.20 5.56 -1.69
CA LEU A 33 -6.88 4.77 -0.50
C LEU A 33 -7.28 3.30 -0.66
N ILE A 34 -8.46 3.03 -1.23
CA ILE A 34 -8.92 1.65 -1.47
C ILE A 34 -7.99 0.94 -2.46
N VAL A 35 -7.70 1.56 -3.61
CA VAL A 35 -6.81 1.00 -4.63
C VAL A 35 -5.40 0.79 -4.08
N HIS A 36 -4.89 1.77 -3.34
CA HIS A 36 -3.55 1.71 -2.75
C HIS A 36 -3.45 0.58 -1.73
N THR A 37 -4.44 0.45 -0.83
CA THR A 37 -4.48 -0.63 0.17
C THR A 37 -4.56 -2.00 -0.50
N HIS A 38 -5.37 -2.14 -1.55
CA HIS A 38 -5.46 -3.39 -2.30
C HIS A 38 -4.13 -3.75 -2.98
N ASN A 39 -3.46 -2.77 -3.58
CA ASN A 39 -2.16 -2.98 -4.22
C ASN A 39 -1.02 -3.19 -3.20
N GLN A 40 -1.07 -2.55 -2.03
CA GLN A 40 -0.11 -2.76 -0.95
C GLN A 40 -0.13 -4.20 -0.44
N LYS A 41 -1.32 -4.79 -0.25
CA LYS A 41 -1.44 -6.21 0.15
C LYS A 41 -0.75 -7.17 -0.80
N LYS A 42 -0.79 -6.87 -2.11
CA LYS A 42 -0.04 -7.67 -3.10
C LYS A 42 1.46 -7.54 -2.90
N ARG A 43 1.96 -6.32 -2.69
CA ARG A 43 3.40 -6.07 -2.46
C ARG A 43 3.90 -6.68 -1.15
N GLU A 44 3.06 -6.67 -0.10
CA GLU A 44 3.38 -7.33 1.17
C GLU A 44 3.51 -8.83 1.00
N LYS A 45 2.57 -9.47 0.28
CA LYS A 45 2.63 -10.90 -0.01
C LYS A 45 3.88 -11.28 -0.81
N ASP A 46 4.16 -10.55 -1.90
CA ASP A 46 5.33 -10.80 -2.73
C ASP A 46 6.63 -10.61 -1.93
N PHE A 47 6.68 -9.60 -1.05
CA PHE A 47 7.83 -9.35 -0.18
C PHE A 47 8.03 -10.45 0.88
N ASP A 48 6.96 -10.90 1.53
CA ASP A 48 7.06 -11.95 2.54
C ASP A 48 7.44 -13.30 1.91
N GLU A 49 6.94 -13.63 0.71
CA GLU A 49 7.37 -14.81 -0.04
C GLU A 49 8.87 -14.73 -0.38
N GLU A 50 9.36 -13.61 -0.90
CA GLU A 50 10.79 -13.43 -1.21
C GLU A 50 11.67 -13.52 0.04
N ARG A 51 11.20 -12.99 1.18
CA ARG A 51 11.92 -13.10 2.44
C ARG A 51 11.98 -14.54 2.94
N GLN A 52 10.88 -15.26 2.84
CA GLN A 52 10.81 -16.66 3.29
C GLN A 52 11.75 -17.54 2.46
N GLU A 53 11.75 -17.37 1.14
CA GLU A 53 12.68 -18.08 0.25
C GLU A 53 14.15 -17.80 0.61
N LYS A 54 14.51 -16.54 0.88
CA LYS A 54 15.89 -16.17 1.30
C LYS A 54 16.28 -16.77 2.65
N LEU A 55 15.34 -16.85 3.60
CA LEU A 55 15.56 -17.47 4.90
C LEU A 55 15.81 -18.97 4.77
N GLU A 56 15.00 -19.66 3.97
CA GLU A 56 15.18 -21.08 3.69
C GLU A 56 16.49 -21.37 2.97
N ALA A 57 16.87 -20.53 2.00
CA ALA A 57 18.16 -20.65 1.31
C ALA A 57 19.34 -20.48 2.29
N MET A 58 19.32 -19.46 3.15
CA MET A 58 20.36 -19.28 4.16
C MET A 58 20.42 -20.43 5.17
N GLN A 59 19.29 -21.01 5.56
CA GLN A 59 19.27 -22.18 6.43
C GLN A 59 19.93 -23.39 5.78
N LYS A 60 19.60 -23.67 4.52
CA LYS A 60 20.23 -24.76 3.75
C LYS A 60 21.74 -24.56 3.59
N GLU A 61 22.18 -23.34 3.25
CA GLU A 61 23.60 -23.02 3.18
C GLU A 61 24.33 -23.21 4.52
N PHE A 62 23.65 -22.93 5.64
CA PHE A 62 24.22 -23.12 6.98
C PHE A 62 24.31 -24.61 7.35
N GLU A 63 23.30 -25.41 7.00
CA GLU A 63 23.29 -26.85 7.17
C GLU A 63 24.37 -27.52 6.32
N GLU A 64 24.44 -27.22 5.02
CA GLU A 64 25.48 -27.74 4.12
C GLU A 64 26.89 -27.39 4.61
N ARG A 65 27.11 -26.16 5.10
CA ARG A 65 28.41 -25.79 5.69
C ARG A 65 28.72 -26.56 6.96
N ASN A 66 27.75 -26.80 7.83
CA ASN A 66 27.96 -27.56 9.05
C ASN A 66 28.29 -29.02 8.73
N GLU A 67 27.59 -29.65 7.78
CA GLU A 67 27.87 -31.01 7.33
C GLU A 67 29.28 -31.14 6.73
N TRP A 68 29.68 -30.19 5.88
CA TRP A 68 31.03 -30.17 5.32
C TRP A 68 32.10 -30.04 6.41
N ASN A 69 31.87 -29.17 7.40
CA ASN A 69 32.82 -28.94 8.48
C ASN A 69 32.96 -30.16 9.38
N GLU A 70 31.84 -30.82 9.71
CA GLU A 70 31.83 -32.07 10.49
C GLU A 70 32.52 -33.23 9.73
N SER A 71 32.26 -33.37 8.42
CA SER A 71 32.96 -34.35 7.59
C SER A 71 34.47 -34.11 7.50
N SER A 72 34.91 -32.85 7.55
CA SER A 72 36.33 -32.48 7.47
C SER A 72 37.07 -32.68 8.79
N THR A 73 36.40 -32.54 9.94
CA THR A 73 36.99 -32.78 11.26
C THR A 73 37.06 -34.26 11.65
N ASN A 74 36.24 -35.11 11.04
CA ASN A 74 36.13 -36.53 11.35
C ASN A 74 36.98 -37.44 10.43
N ALA A 75 37.68 -36.86 9.45
CA ALA A 75 38.59 -37.51 8.50
C ALA A 75 40.06 -37.33 8.91
#